data_AF-A0A8J8J1V2-F1
#
_entry.id   AF-A0A8J8J1V2-F1
#
_cell.length_a   1.000
_cell.length_b   1.000
_cell.length_c   1.000
_cell.angle_alpha   90.00
_cell.angle_beta   90.00
_cell.angle_gamma   90.00
#
_symmetry.space_group_name_H-M   'P 1'
#
loop_
_entity.id
_entity.type
_entity.pdbx_description
1 polymer ?
#
loop_
_entity_poly.entity_id
_entity_poly.type
_entity_poly.pdbx_seq_one_letter_code
_entity_poly.pdbx_strand_id
1 'polypeptide(L)'
;MKNQQFTMLCVALAGLIFIPTVFFNQPLFALIGAFFDWLPLPTGWMKSDRKVNRTFLKLHVAVTLMAYAIFVAWLATGTATVGFAFFEVWWVAVIFGVLMNY
;
A
#
# COMPACT_ATOMS: atom_id res chain seq x y z
N MET A 1 -3.76 -16.52 -11.34
CA MET A 1 -4.12 -17.17 -10.05
C MET A 1 -2.95 -17.18 -9.06
N LYS A 2 -1.81 -17.85 -9.31
CA LYS A 2 -0.68 -17.87 -8.35
C LYS A 2 -0.08 -16.47 -8.04
N ASN A 3 0.17 -15.65 -9.06
CA ASN A 3 0.76 -14.31 -8.88
C ASN A 3 -0.14 -13.33 -8.11
N GLN A 4 -1.45 -13.45 -8.30
CA GLN A 4 -2.46 -12.69 -7.59
C GLN A 4 -2.49 -13.06 -6.09
N GLN A 5 -2.38 -14.35 -5.76
CA GLN A 5 -2.26 -14.80 -4.36
C GLN A 5 -0.99 -14.26 -3.69
N PHE A 6 0.14 -14.23 -4.40
CA PHE A 6 1.37 -13.64 -3.86
C PHE A 6 1.23 -12.12 -3.63
N THR A 7 0.57 -11.41 -4.55
CA THR A 7 0.27 -9.98 -4.39
C THR A 7 -0.60 -9.73 -3.16
N MET A 8 -1.68 -10.50 -2.99
CA MET A 8 -2.55 -10.41 -1.81
C MET A 8 -1.81 -10.74 -0.51
N LEU A 9 -0.93 -11.75 -0.53
CA LEU A 9 -0.13 -12.13 0.63
C LEU A 9 0.86 -11.02 1.03
N CYS A 10 1.52 -10.39 0.05
CA CYS A 10 2.38 -9.24 0.28
C CYS A 10 1.62 -8.06 0.90
N VAL A 11 0.45 -7.70 0.36
CA VAL A 11 -0.38 -6.61 0.90
C VAL A 11 -0.91 -6.95 2.29
N ALA A 12 -1.27 -8.20 2.55
CA ALA A 12 -1.70 -8.65 3.88
C ALA A 12 -0.55 -8.54 4.91
N LEU A 13 0.66 -8.97 4.54
CA LEU A 13 1.86 -8.80 5.37
C LEU A 13 2.17 -7.31 5.62
N ALA A 14 2.05 -6.47 4.59
CA ALA A 14 2.22 -5.03 4.74
C ALA A 14 1.22 -4.45 5.75
N GLY A 15 -0.07 -4.80 5.65
CA GLY A 15 -1.10 -4.39 6.60
C GLY A 15 -0.82 -4.88 8.03
N LEU A 16 -0.37 -6.12 8.18
CA LEU A 16 -0.03 -6.70 9.49
C LEU A 16 1.14 -5.96 10.17
N ILE A 17 2.01 -5.33 9.39
CA ILE A 17 3.11 -4.49 9.90
C ILE A 17 2.64 -3.05 10.11
N PHE A 18 1.90 -2.47 9.16
CA PHE A 18 1.45 -1.08 9.24
C PHE A 18 0.53 -0.83 10.44
N ILE A 19 -0.43 -1.72 10.70
CA ILE A 19 -1.38 -1.58 11.81
C ILE A 19 -0.65 -1.35 13.14
N PRO A 20 0.14 -2.29 13.67
CA PRO A 20 0.83 -2.08 14.95
C PRO A 20 1.79 -0.89 14.89
N THR A 21 2.44 -0.67 13.75
CA THR A 21 3.40 0.43 13.62
C THR A 21 2.75 1.81 13.74
N VAL A 22 1.55 1.98 13.18
CA VAL A 22 0.78 3.22 13.28
C VAL A 22 0.24 3.38 14.70
N PHE A 23 -0.30 2.31 15.30
CA PHE A 23 -0.82 2.33 16.67
C PHE A 23 0.25 2.67 17.72
N PHE A 24 1.48 2.16 17.56
CA PHE A 24 2.59 2.44 18.48
C PHE A 24 3.47 3.64 18.06
N ASN A 25 3.09 4.34 16.98
CA ASN A 25 3.80 5.48 16.40
C ASN A 25 5.30 5.23 16.17
N GLN A 26 5.63 4.14 15.46
CA GLN A 26 7.01 3.75 15.19
C GLN A 26 7.35 3.82 13.69
N PRO A 27 7.41 5.00 13.07
CA PRO A 27 7.44 5.17 11.61
C PRO A 27 8.58 4.41 10.90
N LEU A 28 9.71 4.17 11.57
CA LEU A 28 10.82 3.39 11.02
C LEU A 28 10.45 1.92 10.74
N PHE A 29 9.64 1.27 11.58
CA PHE A 29 9.23 -0.12 11.33
C PHE A 29 8.27 -0.24 10.14
N ALA A 30 7.58 0.84 9.79
CA ALA A 30 6.66 0.85 8.65
C ALA A 30 7.42 0.80 7.32
N LEU A 31 8.73 1.04 7.29
CA LEU A 31 9.56 0.76 6.12
C LEU A 31 9.52 -0.73 5.70
N ILE A 32 9.38 -1.64 6.66
CA ILE A 32 9.25 -3.07 6.38
C ILE A 32 7.89 -3.35 5.73
N GLY A 33 6.82 -2.72 6.22
CA GLY A 33 5.50 -2.80 5.59
C GLY A 33 5.50 -2.25 4.17
N ALA A 34 6.14 -1.09 3.97
CA ALA A 34 6.31 -0.47 2.66
C ALA A 34 7.07 -1.38 1.70
N PHE A 35 8.11 -2.07 2.16
CA PHE A 35 8.81 -3.03 1.33
C PHE A 35 7.88 -4.13 0.79
N PHE A 36 7.05 -4.73 1.65
CA PHE A 36 6.10 -5.76 1.21
C PHE A 36 5.01 -5.22 0.30
N ASP A 37 4.54 -4.00 0.54
CA ASP A 37 3.51 -3.36 -0.29
C ASP A 37 4.00 -3.07 -1.72
N TRP A 38 5.27 -2.67 -1.87
CA TRP A 38 5.88 -2.41 -3.19
C TRP A 38 6.42 -3.66 -3.88
N LEU A 39 6.73 -4.74 -3.16
CA LEU A 39 7.34 -5.97 -3.71
C LEU A 39 6.61 -6.59 -4.93
N PRO A 40 5.26 -6.57 -5.02
CA PRO A 40 4.53 -7.11 -6.17
C PRO A 40 4.77 -6.35 -7.50
N LEU A 41 5.22 -5.09 -7.44
CA LEU A 41 5.50 -4.25 -8.61
C LEU A 41 6.75 -4.71 -9.39
N PRO A 42 7.97 -4.75 -8.80
CA PRO A 42 9.19 -5.13 -9.51
C PRO A 42 9.21 -6.62 -9.88
N THR A 43 8.50 -7.46 -9.12
CA THR A 43 8.35 -8.90 -9.43
C THR A 43 7.43 -9.16 -10.61
N GLY A 44 6.66 -8.15 -11.04
CA GLY A 44 5.71 -8.25 -12.14
C GLY A 44 4.49 -9.11 -11.81
N TRP A 45 4.26 -9.43 -10.53
CA TRP A 45 3.10 -10.23 -10.09
C TRP A 45 1.78 -9.50 -10.29
N MET A 46 1.81 -8.17 -10.29
CA MET A 46 0.67 -7.30 -10.63
C MET A 46 0.37 -7.24 -12.14
N LYS A 47 1.03 -7.98 -13.04
CA LYS A 47 0.63 -7.94 -14.46
C LYS A 47 -0.77 -8.56 -14.64
N SER A 48 -1.76 -7.72 -14.94
CA SER A 48 -3.11 -8.18 -15.27
C SER A 48 -3.19 -8.53 -16.76
N ASP A 49 -3.52 -9.79 -17.08
CA ASP A 49 -3.85 -10.24 -18.44
C ASP A 49 -5.23 -9.74 -18.90
N ARG A 50 -6.01 -9.11 -18.01
CA ARG A 50 -7.34 -8.58 -18.30
C ARG A 50 -7.29 -7.10 -18.67
N LYS A 51 -8.26 -6.66 -19.49
CA LYS A 51 -8.47 -5.23 -19.82
C LYS A 51 -8.85 -4.45 -18.56
N VAL A 52 -7.86 -3.99 -17.80
CA VAL A 52 -8.06 -3.06 -16.67
C VAL A 52 -8.49 -1.69 -17.21
N ASN A 53 -9.49 -1.08 -16.58
CA ASN A 53 -9.90 0.27 -16.92
C ASN A 53 -8.77 1.25 -16.56
N ARG A 54 -8.20 1.90 -17.57
CA ARG A 54 -7.06 2.83 -17.41
C ARG A 54 -7.36 3.97 -16.43
N THR A 55 -8.61 4.42 -16.33
CA THR A 55 -8.99 5.49 -15.39
C THR A 55 -8.89 5.02 -13.94
N PHE A 56 -9.38 3.81 -13.65
CA PHE A 56 -9.26 3.20 -12.33
C PHE A 56 -7.80 2.94 -11.95
N LEU A 57 -6.99 2.46 -12.91
CA LEU A 57 -5.56 2.27 -12.69
C LEU A 57 -4.85 3.58 -12.33
N LYS A 58 -5.16 4.67 -13.05
CA LYS A 58 -4.62 6.00 -12.74
C LYS A 58 -5.04 6.47 -11.35
N LEU A 59 -6.30 6.25 -10.97
CA LEU A 59 -6.82 6.61 -9.65
C LEU A 59 -6.09 5.83 -8.55
N HIS A 60 -5.96 4.51 -8.69
CA HIS A 60 -5.21 3.67 -7.75
C HIS A 60 -3.77 4.17 -7.60
N VAL A 61 -3.05 4.38 -8.71
CA VAL A 61 -1.68 4.91 -8.68
C VAL A 61 -1.61 6.27 -7.98
N ALA A 62 -2.55 7.17 -8.25
CA ALA A 62 -2.59 8.49 -7.63
C ALA A 62 -2.80 8.40 -6.10
N VAL A 63 -3.73 7.56 -5.65
CA VAL A 63 -4.00 7.36 -4.21
C VAL A 63 -2.81 6.68 -3.52
N THR A 64 -2.18 5.68 -4.17
CA THR A 64 -0.97 5.03 -3.63
C THR A 64 0.17 6.05 -3.47
N LEU A 65 0.44 6.88 -4.48
CA LEU A 65 1.47 7.92 -4.38
C LEU A 65 1.15 8.94 -3.29
N MET A 66 -0.12 9.31 -3.13
CA MET A 66 -0.56 10.19 -2.06
C MET A 66 -0.33 9.56 -0.67
N ALA A 67 -0.65 8.28 -0.48
CA ALA A 67 -0.35 7.56 0.76
C ALA A 67 1.15 7.63 1.07
N TYR A 68 2.02 7.35 0.10
CA TYR A 68 3.46 7.37 0.32
C TYR A 68 4.05 8.78 0.53
N ALA A 69 3.44 9.82 -0.02
CA ALA A 69 3.79 11.20 0.34
C ALA A 69 3.50 11.49 1.82
N ILE A 70 2.35 11.03 2.33
CA ILE A 70 2.00 11.14 3.75
C ILE A 70 2.93 10.28 4.60
N PHE A 71 3.31 9.09 4.14
CA PHE A 71 4.27 8.23 4.81
C PHE A 71 5.64 8.90 4.99
N VAL A 72 6.16 9.56 3.94
CA VAL A 72 7.40 10.34 4.03
C VAL A 72 7.26 11.51 5.01
N ALA A 73 6.12 12.20 5.01
CA ALA A 73 5.83 13.24 6.00
C ALA A 73 5.77 12.68 7.43
N TRP A 74 5.22 11.48 7.62
CA TRP A 74 5.20 10.81 8.91
C TRP A 74 6.62 10.42 9.38
N LEU A 75 7.46 9.90 8.48
CA LEU A 75 8.87 9.63 8.77
C LEU A 75 9.64 10.88 9.22
N ALA A 76 9.35 12.03 8.60
CA ALA A 76 10.02 13.29 8.94
C ALA A 76 9.51 13.91 10.25
N THR A 77 8.21 13.82 10.52
CA THR A 77 7.57 14.50 11.67
C THR A 77 7.47 13.63 12.91
N GLY A 78 7.40 12.30 12.76
CA GLY A 78 7.18 11.35 13.85
C GLY A 78 5.82 11.49 14.55
N THR A 79 4.86 12.19 13.93
CA THR A 79 3.56 12.49 14.56
C THR A 79 2.54 11.39 14.28
N ALA A 80 1.88 10.89 15.33
CA ALA A 80 0.92 9.80 15.23
C ALA A 80 -0.26 10.11 14.31
N THR A 81 -0.74 11.36 14.31
CA THR A 81 -1.85 11.82 13.45
C THR A 81 -1.54 11.65 11.96
N VAL A 82 -0.30 11.93 11.55
CA VAL A 82 0.15 11.74 10.16
C VAL A 82 0.27 10.25 9.84
N GLY A 83 0.67 9.42 10.82
CA GLY A 83 0.65 7.96 10.69
C GLY A 83 -0.75 7.38 10.46
N PHE A 84 -1.76 7.86 11.19
CA PHE A 84 -3.15 7.46 10.96
C PHE A 84 -3.67 7.93 9.60
N ALA A 85 -3.36 9.17 9.18
CA ALA A 85 -3.70 9.67 7.86
C ALA A 85 -3.06 8.83 6.73
N PHE A 86 -1.79 8.44 6.90
CA PHE A 86 -1.14 7.50 5.99
C PHE A 86 -1.92 6.18 5.91
N PHE A 87 -2.26 5.59 7.05
CA PHE A 87 -2.95 4.31 7.11
C PHE A 87 -4.32 4.33 6.42
N GLU A 88 -5.10 5.39 6.64
CA GLU A 88 -6.40 5.58 5.98
C GLU A 88 -6.26 5.67 4.47
N VAL A 89 -5.35 6.51 3.97
CA VAL A 89 -5.16 6.70 2.53
C VAL A 89 -4.56 5.44 1.87
N TRP A 90 -3.64 4.77 2.55
CA TRP A 90 -3.08 3.48 2.09
C TRP A 90 -4.16 2.41 1.99
N TRP A 91 -5.05 2.28 2.98
CA TRP A 91 -6.14 1.31 2.95
C TRP A 91 -7.09 1.55 1.77
N VAL A 92 -7.39 2.81 1.46
CA VAL A 92 -8.18 3.18 0.27
C VAL A 92 -7.46 2.73 -1.01
N ALA A 93 -6.14 2.89 -1.11
CA ALA A 93 -5.37 2.38 -2.24
C ALA A 93 -5.50 0.86 -2.39
N VAL A 94 -5.42 0.11 -1.28
CA VAL A 94 -5.60 -1.35 -1.26
C VAL A 94 -6.98 -1.75 -1.76
N ILE A 95 -8.06 -1.11 -1.29
CA ILE A 95 -9.42 -1.38 -1.75
C ILE A 95 -9.54 -1.16 -3.26
N PHE A 96 -8.99 -0.05 -3.78
CA PHE A 96 -8.96 0.18 -5.22
C PHE A 96 -8.20 -0.92 -5.98
N GLY A 97 -7.08 -1.39 -5.44
CA GLY A 97 -6.32 -2.51 -5.99
C GLY A 97 -7.16 -3.78 -6.11
N VAL A 98 -7.88 -4.15 -5.04
CA VAL A 98 -8.74 -5.33 -5.00
C VAL A 98 -9.92 -5.20 -5.97
N LEU A 99 -10.59 -4.04 -6.02
CA LEU A 99 -11.72 -3.80 -6.92
C LEU A 99 -11.33 -3.86 -8.40
N MET A 100 -10.08 -3.53 -8.73
CA MET A 100 -9.55 -3.69 -10.09
C MET A 100 -9.27 -5.14 -10.48
N ASN A 101 -9.52 -6.10 -9.58
CA ASN A 101 -9.32 -7.52 -9.83
C ASN A 101 -7.87 -7.82 -10.25
N TYR A 102 -6.92 -7.15 -9.56
CA TYR A 102 -5.54 -7.64 -9.51
C TYR A 102 -5.52 -9.07 -8.98
#